data_AF-A0A7X6ZQ11-F1
#
_entry.id   AF-A0A7X6ZQ11-F1
#
_cell.length_a   1.000
_cell.length_b   1.000
_cell.length_c   1.000
_cell.angle_alpha   90.00
_cell.angle_beta   90.00
_cell.angle_gamma   90.00
#
_symmetry.space_group_name_H-M   'P 1'
#
loop_
_entity.id
_entity.type
_entity.pdbx_description
1 polymer ?
#
loop_
_entity_poly.entity_id
_entity_poly.type
_entity_poly.pdbx_seq_one_letter_code
_entity_poly.pdbx_strand_id
1 'polypeptide(L)'
;VSWDCSLCQSHIAKALKKRAEEKNVRISAFWAGLPGPAEWNFTRGPVTLGLVPAEFRWARIEALKAWADFAVEVGAPVLVTHRGFLPEDMTDERF
;
A
#
# COMPACT_ATOMS: atom_id res chain seq x y z
N VAL A 1 -3.04 9.54 -5.55
CA VAL A 1 -1.60 9.80 -5.28
C VAL A 1 -0.84 8.51 -4.96
N SER A 2 -1.35 7.56 -4.14
CA SER A 2 -0.84 6.16 -4.11
C SER A 2 -1.94 5.08 -4.10
N TRP A 3 -3.21 5.47 -4.27
CA TRP A 3 -4.35 4.57 -4.47
C TRP A 3 -4.51 4.10 -5.92
N ASP A 4 -3.79 4.75 -6.83
CA ASP A 4 -3.80 4.46 -8.26
C ASP A 4 -2.50 3.73 -8.63
N CYS A 5 -2.61 2.43 -8.85
CA CYS A 5 -1.47 1.57 -9.19
C CYS A 5 -0.92 1.84 -10.60
N SER A 6 -1.63 2.59 -11.44
CA SER A 6 -1.08 2.99 -12.75
C SER A 6 0.13 3.92 -12.61
N LEU A 7 0.33 4.52 -11.43
CA LEU A 7 1.46 5.36 -11.09
C LEU A 7 2.71 4.58 -10.66
N CYS A 8 2.63 3.25 -10.53
CA CYS A 8 3.78 2.36 -10.25
C CYS A 8 4.72 2.28 -11.48
N GLN A 9 5.31 3.39 -11.86
CA GLN A 9 6.16 3.50 -13.05
C GLN A 9 7.53 4.05 -12.68
N SER A 10 8.57 3.39 -13.18
CA SER A 10 9.98 3.74 -12.89
C SER A 10 10.30 5.21 -13.15
N HIS A 11 9.78 5.82 -14.22
CA HIS A 11 10.05 7.22 -14.52
C HIS A 11 9.42 8.18 -13.49
N ILE A 12 8.27 7.82 -12.91
CA ILE A 12 7.62 8.58 -11.84
C ILE A 12 8.44 8.46 -10.55
N ALA A 13 8.88 7.25 -10.19
CA ALA A 13 9.72 7.00 -9.03
C ALA A 13 11.02 7.81 -9.07
N LYS A 14 11.73 7.77 -10.21
CA LYS A 14 12.97 8.52 -10.44
C LYS A 14 12.76 10.03 -10.38
N ALA A 15 11.66 10.53 -10.95
CA ALA A 15 11.32 11.94 -10.88
C ALA A 15 11.02 12.39 -9.44
N LEU A 16 10.32 11.56 -8.66
CA LEU A 16 10.02 11.83 -7.25
C LEU A 16 11.31 11.86 -6.42
N LYS A 17 12.18 10.86 -6.58
CA LYS A 17 13.48 10.80 -5.90
C LYS A 17 14.33 12.04 -6.18
N LYS A 18 14.48 12.40 -7.46
CA LYS A 18 15.24 13.60 -7.88
C LYS A 18 14.70 14.87 -7.23
N ARG A 19 13.38 15.06 -7.24
CA ARG A 19 12.75 16.24 -6.62
C ARG A 19 12.94 16.27 -5.10
N ALA A 20 12.91 15.12 -4.45
CA ALA A 20 13.17 15.02 -3.01
C ALA A 20 14.62 15.41 -2.68
N GLU A 21 15.59 14.91 -3.45
CA GLU A 21 17.01 15.26 -3.33
C GLU A 21 17.26 16.76 -3.55
N GLU A 22 16.68 17.36 -4.60
CA GLU A 22 16.78 18.81 -4.90
C GLU A 22 16.23 19.68 -3.76
N LYS A 23 15.27 19.16 -2.99
CA LYS A 23 14.64 19.86 -1.86
C LYS A 23 15.22 19.46 -0.52
N ASN A 24 16.25 18.61 -0.50
CA ASN A 24 16.85 18.06 0.72
C ASN A 24 15.80 17.39 1.64
N VAL A 25 14.84 16.68 1.04
CA VAL A 25 13.79 15.93 1.74
C VAL A 25 14.13 14.45 1.68
N ARG A 26 14.29 13.82 2.85
CA ARG A 26 14.48 12.37 2.94
C ARG A 26 13.13 11.64 2.90
N ILE A 27 12.97 10.71 1.97
CA ILE A 27 11.81 9.82 1.93
C ILE A 27 12.07 8.65 2.89
N SER A 28 11.35 8.63 4.01
CA SER A 28 11.55 7.62 5.07
C SER A 28 10.70 6.36 4.90
N ALA A 29 9.53 6.49 4.28
CA ALA A 29 8.59 5.42 4.06
C ALA A 29 7.66 5.74 2.89
N PHE A 30 7.09 4.70 2.28
CA PHE A 30 6.09 4.82 1.23
C PHE A 30 4.76 4.19 1.66
N TRP A 31 3.67 4.94 1.60
CA TRP A 31 2.32 4.42 1.88
C TRP A 31 1.71 3.78 0.64
N ALA A 32 1.61 2.45 0.66
CA ALA A 32 1.02 1.65 -0.41
C ALA A 32 -0.50 1.60 -0.28
N GLY A 33 -1.18 2.28 -1.20
CA GLY A 33 -2.63 2.19 -1.37
C GLY A 33 -3.03 0.87 -2.02
N LEU A 34 -4.21 0.39 -1.64
CA LEU A 34 -4.76 -0.88 -2.11
C LEU A 34 -5.96 -0.63 -3.04
N PRO A 35 -6.12 -1.38 -4.14
CA PRO A 35 -7.27 -1.24 -5.03
C PRO A 35 -8.57 -1.73 -4.36
N GLY A 36 -9.70 -1.35 -4.96
CA GLY A 36 -11.04 -1.73 -4.51
C GLY A 36 -11.59 -0.82 -3.41
N PRO A 37 -12.67 -1.24 -2.73
CA PRO A 37 -13.35 -0.42 -1.74
C PRO A 37 -12.48 -0.13 -0.53
N ALA A 38 -12.60 1.08 0.05
CA ALA A 38 -11.88 1.48 1.24
C ALA A 38 -12.78 2.28 2.18
N GLU A 39 -13.74 1.61 2.82
CA GLU A 39 -14.71 2.25 3.72
C GLU A 39 -14.14 2.34 5.14
N TRP A 40 -13.67 3.53 5.53
CA TRP A 40 -13.04 3.79 6.82
C TRP A 40 -14.05 4.01 7.96
N ASN A 41 -14.76 2.95 8.32
CA ASN A 41 -15.65 2.92 9.49
C ASN A 41 -15.70 1.51 10.10
N PHE A 42 -16.23 1.38 11.32
CA PHE A 42 -16.23 0.09 12.03
C PHE A 42 -17.23 -0.94 11.47
N THR A 43 -18.25 -0.50 10.73
CA THR A 43 -19.28 -1.39 10.18
C THR A 43 -18.83 -2.05 8.87
N ARG A 44 -18.19 -1.28 7.99
CA ARG A 44 -17.81 -1.68 6.63
C ARG A 44 -16.31 -1.87 6.47
N GLY A 45 -15.50 -1.27 7.34
CA GLY A 45 -14.04 -1.42 7.34
C GLY A 45 -13.57 -2.88 7.42
N PRO A 46 -14.13 -3.73 8.30
CA PRO A 46 -13.72 -5.14 8.40
C PRO A 46 -13.86 -5.95 7.12
N VAL A 47 -14.79 -5.59 6.23
CA VAL A 47 -15.05 -6.30 4.96
C VAL A 47 -14.50 -5.58 3.73
N THR A 48 -14.01 -4.34 3.87
CA THR A 48 -13.51 -3.56 2.73
C THR A 48 -12.03 -3.21 2.81
N LEU A 49 -11.42 -3.11 4.00
CA LEU A 49 -10.05 -2.60 4.14
C LEU A 49 -8.99 -3.72 4.22
N GLY A 50 -7.83 -3.47 3.61
CA GLY A 50 -6.62 -4.28 3.80
C GLY A 50 -6.60 -5.63 3.09
N LEU A 51 -5.83 -6.57 3.62
CA LEU A 51 -5.64 -7.91 3.06
C LEU A 51 -6.57 -8.97 3.67
N VAL A 52 -7.27 -8.62 4.76
CA VAL A 52 -8.16 -9.55 5.46
C VAL A 52 -9.33 -10.01 4.59
N PRO A 53 -10.07 -9.14 3.86
CA PRO A 53 -11.15 -9.59 2.98
C PRO A 53 -10.64 -10.43 1.81
N ALA A 54 -11.07 -11.69 1.73
CA ALA A 54 -10.59 -12.66 0.75
C ALA A 54 -10.88 -12.23 -0.70
N GLU A 55 -12.03 -11.60 -0.94
CA GLU A 55 -12.46 -11.12 -2.26
C GLU A 55 -11.44 -10.21 -2.95
N PHE A 56 -10.74 -9.36 -2.18
CA PHE A 56 -9.79 -8.38 -2.72
C PHE A 56 -8.33 -8.76 -2.52
N ARG A 57 -8.05 -9.81 -1.73
CA ARG A 57 -6.70 -10.12 -1.22
C ARG A 57 -5.66 -10.27 -2.31
N TRP A 58 -5.95 -11.05 -3.35
CA TRP A 58 -5.00 -11.31 -4.44
C TRP A 58 -4.64 -10.05 -5.21
N ALA A 59 -5.62 -9.26 -5.65
CA ALA A 59 -5.38 -8.01 -6.35
C ALA A 59 -4.58 -7.01 -5.49
N ARG A 60 -4.80 -7.01 -4.18
CA ARG A 60 -4.11 -6.14 -3.23
C ARG A 60 -2.67 -6.59 -2.95
N ILE A 61 -2.39 -7.89 -2.93
CA ILE A 61 -1.03 -8.42 -2.86
C ILE A 61 -0.23 -7.99 -4.09
N GLU A 62 -0.80 -8.10 -5.29
CA GLU A 62 -0.12 -7.66 -6.51
C GLU A 62 0.15 -6.14 -6.51
N ALA A 63 -0.81 -5.34 -6.03
CA ALA A 63 -0.58 -3.91 -5.82
C ALA A 63 0.55 -3.64 -4.82
N LEU A 64 0.63 -4.37 -3.71
CA LEU A 64 1.71 -4.22 -2.73
C LEU A 64 3.09 -4.55 -3.30
N LYS A 65 3.20 -5.58 -4.13
CA LYS A 65 4.45 -5.91 -4.82
C LYS A 65 4.89 -4.77 -5.74
N ALA A 66 3.97 -4.26 -6.57
CA ALA A 66 4.26 -3.13 -7.44
C ALA A 66 4.69 -1.88 -6.66
N TRP A 67 4.04 -1.60 -5.51
CA TRP A 67 4.45 -0.51 -4.64
C TRP A 67 5.78 -0.75 -3.93
N ALA A 68 6.13 -2.01 -3.63
CA ALA A 68 7.43 -2.36 -3.08
C ALA A 68 8.55 -2.04 -4.07
N ASP A 69 8.41 -2.45 -5.33
CA ASP A 69 9.36 -2.14 -6.40
C ASP A 69 9.49 -0.61 -6.57
N PHE A 70 8.35 0.09 -6.60
CA PHE A 70 8.34 1.55 -6.66
C PHE A 70 9.04 2.21 -5.47
N ALA A 71 8.82 1.70 -4.24
CA ALA A 71 9.43 2.24 -3.03
C ALA A 71 10.96 2.09 -3.06
N VAL A 72 11.47 0.95 -3.56
CA VAL A 72 12.91 0.73 -3.77
C VAL A 72 13.46 1.77 -4.75
N GLU A 73 12.80 1.99 -5.89
CA GLU A 73 13.26 2.99 -6.88
C GLU A 73 13.25 4.43 -6.34
N VAL A 74 12.24 4.78 -5.54
CA VAL A 74 12.14 6.08 -4.86
C VAL A 74 13.21 6.24 -3.76
N GLY A 75 13.77 5.14 -3.26
CA GLY A 75 14.72 5.13 -2.14
C GLY A 75 14.04 5.16 -0.77
N ALA A 76 12.78 4.74 -0.67
CA ALA A 76 12.09 4.58 0.59
C ALA A 76 12.43 3.21 1.21
N PRO A 77 13.03 3.16 2.42
CA PRO A 77 13.44 1.90 3.04
C PRO A 77 12.28 1.09 3.65
N VAL A 78 11.09 1.69 3.77
CA VAL A 78 9.93 1.09 4.44
C VAL A 78 8.69 1.24 3.55
N LEU A 79 7.95 0.15 3.39
CA LEU A 79 6.61 0.15 2.81
C LEU A 79 5.58 0.05 3.94
N VAL A 80 4.56 0.90 3.90
CA VAL A 80 3.50 0.96 4.93
C VAL A 80 2.15 0.75 4.26
N THR A 81 1.28 -0.06 4.86
CA THR A 81 -0.11 -0.21 4.44
C THR A 81 -0.99 -0.57 5.63
N HIS A 82 -2.29 -0.33 5.50
CA HIS A 82 -3.28 -0.82 6.46
C HIS A 82 -3.69 -2.24 6.10
N ARG A 83 -3.29 -3.23 6.92
CA ARG A 83 -3.56 -4.66 6.64
C ARG A 83 -5.02 -5.07 6.82
N GLY A 84 -5.88 -4.22 7.37
CA GLY A 84 -7.29 -4.51 7.63
C GLY A 84 -7.53 -4.73 9.11
N PHE A 85 -8.75 -5.16 9.45
CA PHE A 85 -9.13 -5.55 10.80
C PHE A 85 -8.75 -7.02 10.98
N LEU A 86 -7.62 -7.28 11.65
CA LEU A 86 -7.21 -8.64 11.96
C LEU A 86 -8.27 -9.32 12.85
N PRO A 87 -8.61 -10.59 12.61
CA PRO A 87 -9.47 -11.34 13.52
C PRO A 87 -8.87 -11.39 14.93
N GLU A 88 -9.72 -11.33 15.95
CA GLU A 88 -9.29 -11.53 17.35
C GLU A 88 -9.05 -13.01 17.66
N ASP A 89 -9.74 -13.90 16.95
CA ASP A 89 -9.58 -15.35 17.07
C ASP A 89 -8.39 -15.81 16.21
N MET A 90 -7.34 -16.28 16.88
CA MET A 90 -6.12 -16.81 16.26
C MET A 90 -6.36 -18.09 15.44
N THR A 91 -7.51 -18.74 15.60
CA THR A 91 -7.92 -19.95 14.86
C THR A 91 -8.80 -19.65 13.65
N ASP A 92 -9.19 -18.39 13.46
CA ASP A 92 -9.92 -17.94 12.28
C ASP A 92 -9.04 -18.05 11.03
N GLU A 93 -9.55 -18.65 9.96
CA GLU A 93 -8.81 -18.81 8.70
C GLU A 93 -8.41 -17.47 8.03
N ARG A 94 -8.95 -16.36 8.50
CA ARG A 94 -8.62 -15.00 8.05
C ARG A 94 -7.45 -14.38 8.83
N PHE A 95 -7.00 -15.01 9.92
CA PHE A 95 -5.85 -14.58 10.71
C PHE A 95 -4.54 -14.85 9.95
#